data_AF-A0A6I3E1E1-F1
#
_entry.id   AF-A0A6I3E1E1-F1
#
_cell.length_a   1.000
_cell.length_b   1.000
_cell.length_c   1.000
_cell.angle_alpha   90.00
_cell.angle_beta   90.00
_cell.angle_gamma   90.00
#
_symmetry.space_group_name_H-M   'P 1'
#
loop_
_entity.id
_entity.type
_entity.pdbx_description
1 polymer ?
#
loop_
_entity_poly.entity_id
_entity_poly.type
_entity_poly.pdbx_seq_one_letter_code
_entity_poly.pdbx_strand_id
1 'polypeptide(L)'
;MCARGPMATDGDLERHGLHDSATVLQVLRAGTWTVEGRLSGASNATLFCVAELDGVQIECVYKPVMGERPLWDFPDGTLGHREVAAYEVAATFARVCDDDAVLIPETIWREEGPFGDGSCQRWIEVSETQLVDIVHTQEEQPGWLSVLEASDDFGRPVQLIHQDDARLRQMALLDMVTNNSDRKGGHILVDQQGDLFGVDHGLCFNVED
;
A
#
# COMPACT_ATOMS: atom_id res chain seq x y z
N MET A 1 -33.92 -5.34 -6.27
CA MET A 1 -33.57 -4.30 -7.27
C MET A 1 -32.76 -3.24 -6.55
N CYS A 2 -31.45 -3.44 -6.41
CA CYS A 2 -30.57 -2.40 -5.88
C CYS A 2 -30.26 -1.42 -7.00
N ALA A 3 -30.53 -0.14 -6.75
CA ALA A 3 -30.22 0.93 -7.68
C ALA A 3 -28.70 0.98 -7.88
N ARG A 4 -28.25 0.92 -9.15
CA ARG A 4 -26.87 1.21 -9.51
C ARG A 4 -26.57 2.65 -9.08
N GLY A 5 -25.51 2.85 -8.30
CA GLY A 5 -24.97 4.16 -8.02
C GLY A 5 -24.63 4.91 -9.32
N PRO A 6 -24.48 6.24 -9.27
CA PRO A 6 -24.18 7.02 -10.46
C PRO A 6 -22.88 6.54 -11.11
N MET A 7 -22.91 6.41 -12.43
CA MET A 7 -21.78 6.03 -13.27
C MET A 7 -20.70 7.12 -13.18
N ALA A 8 -19.45 6.73 -12.94
CA ALA A 8 -18.29 7.63 -12.94
C ALA A 8 -18.26 8.47 -14.23
N THR A 9 -17.92 9.75 -14.11
CA THR A 9 -17.85 10.65 -15.27
C THR A 9 -16.58 10.40 -16.08
N ASP A 10 -16.54 10.82 -17.35
CA ASP A 10 -15.32 10.69 -18.18
C ASP A 10 -14.09 11.37 -17.52
N GLY A 11 -14.29 12.42 -16.71
CA GLY A 11 -13.23 13.07 -15.93
C GLY A 11 -12.83 12.33 -14.64
N ASP A 12 -13.62 11.37 -14.18
CA ASP A 12 -13.21 10.42 -13.14
C ASP A 12 -12.37 9.30 -13.77
N LEU A 13 -12.68 8.86 -14.98
CA LEU A 13 -11.89 7.84 -15.69
C LEU A 13 -10.50 8.33 -16.12
N GLU A 14 -10.32 9.64 -16.38
CA GLU A 14 -9.01 10.25 -16.67
C GLU A 14 -8.13 10.43 -15.42
N ARG A 15 -8.72 10.61 -14.23
CA ARG A 15 -8.00 10.69 -12.94
C ARG A 15 -7.52 9.33 -12.41
N HIS A 16 -8.23 8.27 -12.80
CA HIS A 16 -7.99 6.89 -12.38
C HIS A 16 -7.37 6.06 -13.52
N GLY A 17 -6.75 6.72 -14.50
CA GLY A 17 -6.24 6.09 -15.69
C GLY A 17 -5.32 4.91 -15.36
N LEU A 18 -5.58 3.76 -15.99
CA LEU A 18 -4.69 2.61 -16.02
C LEU A 18 -3.42 3.00 -16.79
N HIS A 19 -2.58 3.79 -16.15
CA HIS A 19 -1.29 4.20 -16.66
C HIS A 19 -0.29 3.09 -16.38
N ASP A 20 0.59 2.84 -17.34
CA ASP A 20 1.70 1.93 -17.09
C ASP A 20 2.62 2.48 -15.99
N SER A 21 3.37 1.58 -15.36
CA SER A 21 4.27 1.92 -14.24
C SER A 21 5.27 3.02 -14.61
N ALA A 22 5.74 3.06 -15.86
CA ALA A 22 6.67 4.07 -16.34
C ALA A 22 6.05 5.48 -16.32
N THR A 23 4.82 5.60 -16.80
CA THR A 23 4.04 6.85 -16.80
C THR A 23 3.75 7.30 -15.37
N VAL A 24 3.28 6.39 -14.51
CA VAL A 24 3.04 6.68 -13.08
C VAL A 24 4.30 7.26 -12.43
N LEU A 25 5.43 6.54 -12.54
CA LEU A 25 6.69 6.98 -11.95
C LEU A 25 7.15 8.33 -12.51
N GLN A 26 6.94 8.59 -13.80
CA GLN A 26 7.30 9.87 -14.42
C GLN A 26 6.46 11.02 -13.84
N VAL A 27 5.15 10.85 -13.74
CA VAL A 27 4.24 11.88 -13.19
C VAL A 27 4.56 12.14 -11.71
N LEU A 28 4.77 11.09 -10.90
CA LEU A 28 5.14 11.28 -9.50
C LEU A 28 6.48 12.04 -9.35
N ARG A 29 7.48 11.72 -10.20
CA ARG A 29 8.82 12.34 -10.14
C ARG A 29 8.91 13.76 -10.68
N ALA A 30 8.15 14.09 -11.73
CA ALA A 30 8.30 15.36 -12.45
C ALA A 30 7.06 16.26 -12.38
N GLY A 31 5.89 15.70 -12.06
CA GLY A 31 4.63 16.44 -11.98
C GLY A 31 4.52 17.37 -10.78
N THR A 32 3.71 18.41 -10.90
CA THR A 32 3.36 19.30 -9.79
C THR A 32 2.37 18.63 -8.86
N TRP A 33 2.52 18.79 -7.55
CA TRP A 33 1.66 18.16 -6.56
C TRP A 33 0.72 19.16 -5.90
N THR A 34 -0.55 18.76 -5.80
CA THR A 34 -1.56 19.47 -5.00
C THR A 34 -2.00 18.58 -3.86
N VAL A 35 -1.95 19.11 -2.63
CA VAL A 35 -2.47 18.41 -1.44
C VAL A 35 -3.97 18.62 -1.37
N GLU A 36 -4.73 17.54 -1.43
CA GLU A 36 -6.20 17.59 -1.35
C GLU A 36 -6.72 17.22 0.03
N GLY A 37 -5.95 16.45 0.80
CA GLY A 37 -6.38 16.05 2.13
C GLY A 37 -5.29 15.40 2.98
N ARG A 38 -5.67 15.03 4.19
CA ARG A 38 -4.85 14.27 5.13
C ARG A 38 -5.61 13.02 5.54
N LEU A 39 -4.95 11.86 5.47
CA LEU A 39 -5.51 10.62 5.96
C LEU A 39 -5.58 10.65 7.49
N SER A 40 -6.76 10.35 8.03
CA SER A 40 -6.97 10.18 9.47
C SER A 40 -6.50 8.79 9.93
N GLY A 41 -6.15 8.66 11.21
CA GLY A 41 -5.74 7.37 11.80
C GLY A 41 -4.26 6.97 11.58
N ALA A 42 -3.52 7.64 10.69
CA ALA A 42 -2.10 7.38 10.50
C ALA A 42 -1.24 7.91 11.68
N SER A 43 -0.28 7.11 12.13
CA SER A 43 0.67 7.49 13.19
C SER A 43 1.60 8.63 12.77
N ASN A 44 1.90 8.75 11.48
CA ASN A 44 2.72 9.78 10.86
C ASN A 44 1.87 10.68 9.95
N ALA A 45 2.37 11.86 9.57
CA ALA A 45 1.67 12.68 8.59
C ALA A 45 1.59 11.94 7.24
N THR A 46 0.36 11.73 6.78
CA THR A 46 0.06 11.01 5.53
C THR A 46 -0.94 11.85 4.76
N LEU A 47 -0.54 12.34 3.59
CA LEU A 47 -1.28 13.32 2.81
C LEU A 47 -1.77 12.71 1.51
N PHE A 48 -3.04 12.91 1.20
CA PHE A 48 -3.60 12.57 -0.11
C PHE A 48 -3.32 13.73 -1.07
N CYS A 49 -2.71 13.40 -2.20
CA CYS A 49 -2.22 14.35 -3.19
C CYS A 49 -2.59 13.92 -4.60
N VAL A 50 -2.70 14.89 -5.50
CA VAL A 50 -2.78 14.66 -6.94
C VAL A 50 -1.51 15.23 -7.58
N ALA A 51 -0.79 14.38 -8.30
CA ALA A 51 0.35 14.75 -9.12
C ALA A 51 -0.08 14.94 -10.57
N GLU A 52 0.30 16.05 -11.20
CA GLU A 52 -0.05 16.35 -12.58
C GLU A 52 1.20 16.65 -13.43
N LEU A 53 1.29 16.02 -14.60
CA LEU A 53 2.31 16.29 -15.61
C LEU A 53 1.72 16.13 -17.01
N ASP A 54 1.88 17.15 -17.86
CA ASP A 54 1.46 17.13 -19.27
C ASP A 54 -0.01 16.67 -19.48
N GLY A 55 -0.90 17.06 -18.56
CA GLY A 55 -2.32 16.70 -18.57
C GLY A 55 -2.65 15.31 -18.02
N VAL A 56 -1.65 14.53 -17.59
CA VAL A 56 -1.84 13.26 -16.89
C VAL A 56 -1.88 13.52 -15.39
N GLN A 57 -2.92 13.01 -14.71
CA GLN A 57 -3.08 13.12 -13.26
C GLN A 57 -2.95 11.74 -12.61
N ILE A 58 -2.19 11.67 -11.50
CA ILE A 58 -2.00 10.48 -10.69
C ILE A 58 -2.27 10.82 -9.23
N GLU A 59 -3.21 10.10 -8.63
CA GLU A 59 -3.46 10.16 -7.19
C GLU A 59 -2.35 9.44 -6.43
N CYS A 60 -1.95 10.02 -5.30
CA CYS A 60 -0.83 9.51 -4.52
C CYS A 60 -0.92 9.85 -3.03
N VAL A 61 -0.21 9.05 -2.24
CA VAL A 61 0.04 9.27 -0.83
C VAL A 61 1.43 9.86 -0.66
N TYR A 62 1.51 11.06 -0.12
CA TYR A 62 2.74 11.74 0.24
C TYR A 62 2.98 11.68 1.76
N LYS A 63 4.13 11.14 2.17
CA LYS A 63 4.59 11.09 3.57
C LYS A 63 5.85 11.96 3.72
N PRO A 64 5.73 13.23 4.15
CA PRO A 64 6.87 14.13 4.34
C PRO A 64 7.74 13.70 5.52
N VAL A 65 9.06 13.88 5.43
CA VAL A 65 10.01 13.62 6.53
C VAL A 65 9.66 14.44 7.77
N MET A 66 9.29 15.71 7.59
CA MET A 66 8.89 16.58 8.72
C MET A 66 7.63 16.10 9.46
N GLY A 67 6.89 15.17 8.88
CA GLY A 67 5.71 14.53 9.46
C GLY A 67 5.98 13.21 10.18
N GLU A 68 7.23 12.74 10.18
CA GLU A 68 7.63 11.50 10.83
C GLU A 68 7.72 11.65 12.35
N ARG A 69 7.35 10.59 13.05
CA ARG A 69 7.61 10.38 14.47
C ARG A 69 8.76 9.38 14.57
N PRO A 70 9.93 9.81 15.08
CA PRO A 70 11.06 8.91 15.27
C PRO A 70 10.69 7.71 16.15
N LEU A 71 11.20 6.54 15.79
CA LEU A 71 11.07 5.30 16.55
C LEU A 71 12.46 4.87 17.05
N TRP A 72 12.54 4.43 18.30
CA TRP A 72 13.83 4.13 18.95
C TRP A 72 14.53 2.92 18.31
N ASP A 73 13.74 1.98 17.79
CA ASP A 73 14.14 0.76 17.11
C ASP A 73 14.41 0.98 15.61
N PHE A 74 14.13 2.16 15.06
CA PHE A 74 14.49 2.56 13.69
C PHE A 74 15.33 3.85 13.70
N PRO A 75 16.57 3.80 14.25
CA PRO A 75 17.39 5.00 14.46
C PRO A 75 17.96 5.58 13.16
N ASP A 76 18.08 4.77 12.10
CA ASP A 76 18.74 5.16 10.86
C ASP A 76 17.77 5.60 9.77
N GLY A 77 18.10 6.74 9.14
CA GLY A 77 17.38 7.28 7.99
C GLY A 77 15.99 7.79 8.33
N THR A 78 15.08 7.73 7.35
CA THR A 78 13.68 8.14 7.51
C THR A 78 12.77 6.97 7.16
N LEU A 79 11.55 6.96 7.71
CA LEU A 79 10.55 5.94 7.39
C LEU A 79 10.18 5.98 5.90
N GLY A 80 10.12 7.17 5.30
CA GLY A 80 9.87 7.34 3.87
C GLY A 80 10.93 6.68 2.97
N HIS A 81 12.22 6.69 3.36
CA HIS A 81 13.25 5.98 2.58
C HIS A 81 13.01 4.47 2.57
N ARG A 82 12.45 3.91 3.64
CA ARG A 82 12.14 2.47 3.75
C ARG A 82 10.98 2.09 2.83
N GLU A 83 9.99 2.95 2.69
CA GLU A 83 8.91 2.78 1.69
C GLU A 83 9.47 2.69 0.27
N VAL A 84 10.37 3.61 -0.09
CA VAL A 84 11.02 3.63 -1.42
C VAL A 84 11.88 2.39 -1.62
N ALA A 85 12.69 2.02 -0.63
CA ALA A 85 13.54 0.83 -0.69
C ALA A 85 12.72 -0.46 -0.85
N ALA A 86 11.58 -0.58 -0.15
CA ALA A 86 10.69 -1.72 -0.26
C ALA A 86 10.13 -1.85 -1.69
N TYR A 87 9.66 -0.74 -2.28
CA TYR A 87 9.21 -0.73 -3.67
C TYR A 87 10.31 -1.16 -4.65
N GLU A 88 11.53 -0.64 -4.50
CA GLU A 88 12.64 -1.01 -5.39
C GLU A 88 13.02 -2.50 -5.26
N VAL A 89 12.94 -3.08 -4.05
CA VAL A 89 13.10 -4.54 -3.86
C VAL A 89 11.99 -5.31 -4.56
N ALA A 90 10.72 -4.93 -4.39
CA ALA A 90 9.59 -5.59 -5.01
C ALA A 90 9.65 -5.52 -6.55
N ALA A 91 9.92 -4.33 -7.10
CA ALA A 91 10.07 -4.12 -8.54
C ALA A 91 11.27 -4.89 -9.11
N THR A 92 12.35 -5.02 -8.35
CA THR A 92 13.50 -5.86 -8.76
C THR A 92 13.16 -7.33 -8.74
N PHE A 93 12.45 -7.80 -7.71
CA PHE A 93 12.03 -9.20 -7.60
C PHE A 93 11.16 -9.61 -8.79
N ALA A 94 10.14 -8.80 -9.12
CA ALA A 94 9.29 -9.03 -10.29
C ALA A 94 10.10 -9.17 -11.59
N ARG A 95 11.01 -8.22 -11.86
CA ARG A 95 11.89 -8.26 -13.04
C ARG A 95 12.80 -9.49 -13.10
N VAL A 96 13.36 -9.92 -11.97
CA VAL A 96 14.31 -11.05 -11.93
C VAL A 96 13.59 -12.39 -12.02
N CYS A 97 12.36 -12.46 -11.51
CA CYS A 97 11.53 -13.66 -11.53
C CYS A 97 10.70 -13.83 -12.81
N ASP A 98 10.76 -12.88 -13.75
CA ASP A 98 9.89 -12.82 -14.93
C ASP A 98 8.40 -12.88 -14.52
N ASP A 99 8.09 -12.19 -13.42
CA ASP A 99 6.74 -12.05 -12.88
C ASP A 99 6.24 -10.64 -13.23
N ASP A 100 5.03 -10.57 -13.77
CA ASP A 100 4.40 -9.31 -14.16
C ASP A 100 3.88 -8.53 -12.93
N ALA A 101 3.73 -9.18 -11.77
CA ALA A 101 3.14 -8.56 -10.58
C ALA A 101 4.19 -7.87 -9.69
N VAL A 102 4.15 -6.53 -9.64
CA VAL A 102 4.86 -5.74 -8.62
C VAL A 102 3.95 -5.52 -7.41
N LEU A 103 4.28 -6.17 -6.30
CA LEU A 103 3.42 -6.20 -5.10
C LEU A 103 3.37 -4.91 -4.28
N ILE A 104 4.16 -3.90 -4.61
CA ILE A 104 4.15 -2.60 -3.93
C ILE A 104 3.84 -1.53 -4.98
N PRO A 105 2.88 -0.61 -4.73
CA PRO A 105 2.60 0.46 -5.67
C PRO A 105 3.83 1.31 -5.94
N GLU A 106 3.87 1.93 -7.12
CA GLU A 106 4.93 2.83 -7.52
C GLU A 106 5.24 3.85 -6.42
N THR A 107 6.46 3.78 -5.88
CA THR A 107 6.89 4.61 -4.76
C THR A 107 8.21 5.29 -5.09
N ILE A 108 8.26 6.61 -4.95
CA ILE A 108 9.44 7.42 -5.25
C ILE A 108 9.81 8.32 -4.09
N TRP A 109 11.08 8.66 -4.01
CA TRP A 109 11.56 9.77 -3.18
C TRP A 109 11.44 11.08 -3.96
N ARG A 110 10.93 12.13 -3.32
CA ARG A 110 11.06 13.51 -3.81
C ARG A 110 11.81 14.35 -2.79
N GLU A 111 12.80 15.06 -3.27
CA GLU A 111 13.53 16.09 -2.50
C GLU A 111 12.68 17.35 -2.30
N GLU A 112 11.74 17.61 -3.21
CA GLU A 112 10.91 18.81 -3.23
C GLU A 112 9.43 18.45 -3.34
N GLY A 113 8.72 18.50 -2.22
CA GLY A 113 7.26 18.40 -2.12
C GLY A 113 6.65 19.57 -1.33
N PRO A 114 5.30 19.66 -1.23
CA PRO A 114 4.60 20.76 -0.55
C PRO A 114 5.01 20.99 0.91
N PHE A 115 5.57 19.96 1.55
CA PHE A 115 6.05 19.98 2.93
C PHE A 115 7.46 19.38 3.03
N GLY A 116 8.36 19.75 2.12
CA GLY A 116 9.75 19.28 2.12
C GLY A 116 9.95 17.98 1.36
N ASP A 117 10.98 17.24 1.72
CA ASP A 117 11.32 15.93 1.18
C ASP A 117 10.43 14.83 1.76
N GLY A 118 10.25 13.74 1.01
CA GLY A 118 9.52 12.57 1.48
C GLY A 118 9.19 11.55 0.41
N SER A 119 8.56 10.46 0.84
CA SER A 119 8.11 9.40 -0.06
C SER A 119 6.74 9.72 -0.66
N CYS A 120 6.54 9.38 -1.93
CA CYS A 120 5.28 9.49 -2.64
C CYS A 120 4.95 8.17 -3.32
N GLN A 121 3.79 7.60 -2.97
CA GLN A 121 3.33 6.29 -3.42
C GLN A 121 2.02 6.44 -4.18
N ARG A 122 1.85 5.75 -5.32
CA ARG A 122 0.59 5.74 -6.07
C ARG A 122 -0.57 5.30 -5.16
N TRP A 123 -1.70 6.00 -5.24
CA TRP A 123 -2.95 5.62 -4.59
C TRP A 123 -3.58 4.41 -5.29
N ILE A 124 -4.11 3.47 -4.51
CA ILE A 124 -4.79 2.28 -5.02
C ILE A 124 -6.28 2.42 -4.74
N GLU A 125 -7.08 2.42 -5.81
CA GLU A 125 -8.54 2.32 -5.69
C GLU A 125 -8.93 0.87 -5.40
N VAL A 126 -9.33 0.63 -4.15
CA VAL A 126 -9.54 -0.71 -3.61
C VAL A 126 -10.89 -1.27 -4.05
N SER A 127 -10.91 -2.52 -4.49
CA SER A 127 -12.13 -3.28 -4.76
C SER A 127 -12.75 -3.85 -3.48
N GLU A 128 -13.93 -4.44 -3.58
CA GLU A 128 -14.57 -5.17 -2.47
C GLU A 128 -13.91 -6.53 -2.19
N THR A 129 -12.83 -6.88 -2.91
CA THR A 129 -12.15 -8.17 -2.74
C THR A 129 -11.32 -8.17 -1.46
N GLN A 130 -11.66 -9.08 -0.55
CA GLN A 130 -10.96 -9.25 0.70
C GLN A 130 -10.22 -10.60 0.71
N LEU A 131 -8.91 -10.56 1.01
CA LEU A 131 -8.05 -11.76 1.04
C LEU A 131 -7.61 -12.15 2.46
N VAL A 132 -7.85 -11.27 3.43
CA VAL A 132 -7.52 -11.43 4.84
C VAL A 132 -8.72 -10.99 5.66
N ASP A 133 -9.20 -11.83 6.58
CA ASP A 133 -10.37 -11.53 7.39
C ASP A 133 -10.22 -12.03 8.84
N ILE A 134 -11.02 -11.46 9.74
CA ILE A 134 -11.15 -11.90 11.13
C ILE A 134 -12.57 -12.38 11.34
N VAL A 135 -12.72 -13.67 11.61
CA VAL A 135 -14.01 -14.34 11.71
C VAL A 135 -14.19 -14.98 13.08
N HIS A 136 -15.41 -15.31 13.45
CA HIS A 136 -15.64 -16.07 14.68
C HIS A 136 -15.35 -17.56 14.46
N THR A 137 -14.71 -18.21 15.44
CA THR A 137 -14.07 -19.55 15.40
C THR A 137 -14.96 -20.74 14.98
N GLN A 138 -16.26 -20.52 14.74
CA GLN A 138 -17.21 -21.60 14.40
C GLN A 138 -17.55 -21.69 12.91
N GLU A 139 -16.90 -20.89 12.06
CA GLU A 139 -17.17 -20.85 10.63
C GLU A 139 -16.03 -21.49 9.83
N GLU A 140 -16.27 -22.70 9.30
CA GLU A 140 -15.38 -23.28 8.28
C GLU A 140 -15.57 -22.52 6.96
N GLN A 141 -14.49 -21.96 6.43
CA GLN A 141 -14.48 -21.25 5.15
C GLN A 141 -13.62 -21.99 4.12
N PRO A 142 -14.23 -22.77 3.19
CA PRO A 142 -13.48 -23.46 2.15
C PRO A 142 -12.62 -22.50 1.33
N GLY A 143 -11.36 -22.86 1.11
CA GLY A 143 -10.39 -22.02 0.39
C GLY A 143 -9.72 -20.95 1.27
N TRP A 144 -9.97 -20.96 2.58
CA TRP A 144 -9.31 -20.10 3.56
C TRP A 144 -8.48 -20.92 4.55
N LEU A 145 -7.34 -20.37 4.94
CA LEU A 145 -6.38 -20.95 5.87
C LEU A 145 -6.48 -20.21 7.21
N SER A 146 -6.60 -20.95 8.30
CA SER A 146 -6.51 -20.39 9.66
C SER A 146 -5.06 -20.08 9.99
N VAL A 147 -4.78 -18.84 10.39
CA VAL A 147 -3.41 -18.33 10.65
C VAL A 147 -3.16 -18.19 12.14
N LEU A 148 -4.10 -17.56 12.85
CA LEU A 148 -3.98 -17.25 14.28
C LEU A 148 -5.35 -17.31 14.94
N GLU A 149 -5.42 -17.90 16.13
CA GLU A 149 -6.58 -17.78 17.01
C GLU A 149 -6.34 -16.67 18.04
N ALA A 150 -7.35 -15.83 18.28
CA ALA A 150 -7.28 -14.71 19.21
C ALA A 150 -8.63 -14.50 19.92
N SER A 151 -8.73 -13.43 20.68
CA SER A 151 -9.99 -12.99 21.29
C SER A 151 -10.22 -11.52 20.96
N ASP A 152 -11.48 -11.14 20.72
CA ASP A 152 -11.86 -9.74 20.55
C ASP A 152 -11.88 -8.98 21.88
N ASP A 153 -12.21 -7.69 21.84
CA ASP A 153 -12.28 -6.81 23.00
C ASP A 153 -13.30 -7.26 24.08
N PHE A 154 -14.22 -8.16 23.73
CA PHE A 154 -15.21 -8.74 24.64
C PHE A 154 -14.81 -10.15 25.13
N GLY A 155 -13.61 -10.62 24.79
CA GLY A 155 -13.11 -11.96 25.13
C GLY A 155 -13.76 -13.08 24.31
N ARG A 156 -14.44 -12.76 23.21
CA ARG A 156 -15.04 -13.77 22.32
C ARG A 156 -13.97 -14.29 21.38
N PRO A 157 -13.92 -15.61 21.14
CA PRO A 157 -12.89 -16.18 20.29
C PRO A 157 -13.10 -15.76 18.83
N VAL A 158 -11.99 -15.42 18.17
CA VAL A 158 -11.91 -15.06 16.76
C VAL A 158 -10.73 -15.79 16.12
N GLN A 159 -10.75 -15.91 14.80
CA GLN A 159 -9.67 -16.45 13.99
C GLN A 159 -9.30 -15.44 12.91
N LEU A 160 -8.00 -15.20 12.75
CA LEU A 160 -7.45 -14.57 11.56
C LEU A 160 -7.34 -15.63 10.47
N ILE A 161 -8.00 -15.38 9.34
CA ILE A 161 -8.00 -16.28 8.19
C ILE A 161 -7.49 -15.56 6.94
N HIS A 162 -6.75 -16.28 6.11
CA HIS A 162 -6.25 -15.80 4.83
C HIS A 162 -6.81 -16.68 3.71
N GLN A 163 -7.16 -16.10 2.57
CA GLN A 163 -7.47 -16.91 1.40
C GLN A 163 -6.23 -17.71 0.98
N ASP A 164 -6.38 -18.96 0.54
CA ASP A 164 -5.28 -19.74 -0.03
C ASP A 164 -4.91 -19.20 -1.43
N ASP A 165 -4.25 -18.05 -1.45
CA ASP A 165 -3.90 -17.27 -2.63
C ASP A 165 -2.37 -17.22 -2.80
N ALA A 166 -1.89 -17.44 -4.03
CA ALA A 166 -0.46 -17.42 -4.34
C ALA A 166 0.18 -16.06 -4.10
N ARG A 167 -0.56 -14.98 -4.30
CA ARG A 167 -0.07 -13.60 -4.14
C ARG A 167 0.17 -13.25 -2.68
N LEU A 168 -0.64 -13.79 -1.76
CA LEU A 168 -0.38 -13.67 -0.32
C LEU A 168 0.91 -14.41 0.08
N ARG A 169 1.23 -15.54 -0.56
CA ARG A 169 2.51 -16.22 -0.32
C ARG A 169 3.69 -15.41 -0.82
N GLN A 170 3.57 -14.76 -1.98
CA GLN A 170 4.60 -13.87 -2.50
C GLN A 170 4.77 -12.63 -1.61
N MET A 171 3.68 -12.06 -1.11
CA MET A 171 3.72 -10.95 -0.14
C MET A 171 4.45 -11.36 1.15
N ALA A 172 4.14 -12.54 1.70
CA ALA A 172 4.82 -13.05 2.89
C ALA A 172 6.32 -13.29 2.65
N LEU A 173 6.71 -13.74 1.45
CA LEU A 173 8.11 -13.87 1.06
C LEU A 173 8.79 -12.49 0.97
N LEU A 174 8.12 -11.50 0.37
CA LEU A 174 8.62 -10.13 0.30
C LEU A 174 8.82 -9.56 1.70
N ASP A 175 7.84 -9.72 2.60
CA ASP A 175 7.92 -9.29 4.00
C ASP A 175 9.09 -9.95 4.73
N MET A 176 9.34 -11.23 4.49
CA MET A 176 10.51 -11.92 5.06
C MET A 176 11.84 -11.35 4.52
N VAL A 177 11.91 -11.04 3.22
CA VAL A 177 13.12 -10.47 2.59
C VAL A 177 13.38 -9.04 3.06
N THR A 178 12.34 -8.23 3.21
CA THR A 178 12.45 -6.84 3.66
C THR A 178 12.47 -6.70 5.18
N ASN A 179 12.37 -7.79 5.93
CA ASN A 179 12.23 -7.80 7.39
C ASN A 179 11.07 -6.89 7.85
N ASN A 180 9.89 -7.08 7.24
CA ASN A 180 8.66 -6.38 7.61
C ASN A 180 7.84 -7.20 8.61
N SER A 181 7.75 -6.73 9.85
CA SER A 181 6.93 -7.39 10.88
C SER A 181 5.58 -6.72 11.12
N ASP A 182 5.27 -5.59 10.45
CA ASP A 182 4.05 -4.80 10.70
C ASP A 182 3.02 -4.91 9.56
N ARG A 183 3.02 -6.04 8.85
CA ARG A 183 1.98 -6.33 7.85
C ARG A 183 0.63 -6.57 8.54
N LYS A 184 -0.29 -5.62 8.39
CA LYS A 184 -1.68 -5.73 8.86
C LYS A 184 -2.60 -6.13 7.70
N GLY A 185 -3.72 -6.79 7.99
CA GLY A 185 -4.70 -7.17 6.96
C GLY A 185 -5.19 -5.98 6.12
N GLY A 186 -5.43 -4.83 6.75
CA GLY A 186 -5.79 -3.59 6.05
C GLY A 186 -4.68 -2.96 5.20
N HIS A 187 -3.47 -3.51 5.21
CA HIS A 187 -2.37 -3.10 4.33
C HIS A 187 -2.31 -3.95 3.05
N ILE A 188 -3.16 -4.97 2.92
CA ILE A 188 -3.31 -5.78 1.71
C ILE A 188 -4.50 -5.22 0.94
N LEU A 189 -4.22 -4.65 -0.23
CA LEU A 189 -5.20 -4.02 -1.10
C LEU A 189 -5.35 -4.86 -2.36
N VAL A 190 -6.58 -5.00 -2.86
CA VAL A 190 -6.85 -5.56 -4.18
C VAL A 190 -7.54 -4.49 -5.00
N ASP A 191 -6.95 -4.11 -6.13
CA ASP A 191 -7.54 -3.06 -6.97
C ASP A 191 -8.73 -3.56 -7.81
N GLN A 192 -9.28 -2.68 -8.65
CA GLN A 192 -10.40 -3.00 -9.54
C GLN A 192 -10.03 -3.96 -10.69
N GLN A 193 -8.74 -4.17 -10.98
CA GLN A 193 -8.23 -5.14 -11.95
C GLN A 193 -8.01 -6.51 -11.30
N GLY A 194 -8.06 -6.55 -9.96
CA GLY A 194 -7.80 -7.73 -9.16
C GLY A 194 -6.33 -7.88 -8.80
N ASP A 195 -5.48 -6.89 -9.04
CA ASP A 195 -4.06 -6.93 -8.66
C ASP A 195 -3.89 -6.71 -7.15
N LEU A 196 -2.94 -7.44 -6.55
CA LEU A 196 -2.67 -7.39 -5.12
C LEU A 196 -1.51 -6.45 -4.83
N PHE A 197 -1.75 -5.49 -3.93
CA PHE A 197 -0.74 -4.56 -3.43
C PHE A 197 -0.60 -4.64 -1.91
N GLY A 198 0.63 -4.48 -1.44
CA GLY A 198 0.97 -4.19 -0.06
C GLY A 198 1.29 -2.72 0.09
N VAL A 199 0.90 -2.11 1.20
CA VAL A 199 1.27 -0.73 1.57
C VAL A 199 1.86 -0.67 2.97
N ASP A 200 2.38 0.50 3.35
CA ASP A 200 2.92 0.81 4.68
C ASP A 200 4.16 -0.03 5.07
N HIS A 201 5.26 0.21 4.35
CA HIS A 201 6.57 -0.45 4.53
C HIS A 201 7.57 0.41 5.31
N GLY A 202 7.12 1.49 5.95
CA GLY A 202 7.97 2.35 6.78
C GLY A 202 8.73 1.60 7.88
N LEU A 203 8.23 0.43 8.33
CA LEU A 203 8.84 -0.42 9.35
C LEU A 203 9.57 -1.65 8.78
N CYS A 204 10.05 -1.56 7.53
CA CYS A 204 10.94 -2.57 6.93
C CYS A 204 12.42 -2.29 7.25
N PHE A 205 13.28 -3.28 6.99
CA PHE A 205 14.74 -3.22 7.06
C PHE A 205 15.27 -2.83 8.44
N ASN A 206 14.59 -3.31 9.49
CA ASN A 206 15.10 -3.22 10.84
C ASN A 206 16.39 -4.05 10.96
N VAL A 207 17.36 -3.57 11.74
CA VAL A 207 18.58 -4.28 12.08
C VAL A 207 18.62 -4.43 13.60
N GLU A 208 18.87 -5.65 14.09
CA GLU A 208 19.20 -5.86 15.50
C GLU A 208 20.64 -5.41 15.75
N ASP A 209 20.86 -4.61 16.79
CA ASP A 209 22.20 -4.36 17.35
C ASP A 209 22.68 -5.53 18.23
#